data_AF-A0A9P6NSV1-F1
#
_entry.id   AF-A0A9P6NSV1-F1
#
_cell.length_a   1.000
_cell.length_b   1.000
_cell.length_c   1.000
_cell.angle_alpha   90.00
_cell.angle_beta   90.00
_cell.angle_gamma   90.00
#
_symmetry.space_group_name_H-M   'P 1'
#
loop_
_entity.id
_entity.type
_entity.pdbx_description
1 polymer ?
#
loop_
_entity_poly.entity_id
_entity_poly.type
_entity_poly.pdbx_seq_one_letter_code
_entity_poly.pdbx_strand_id
1 'polypeptide(L)'
;MKLKKRHRFTTSQHNQRIEQLWGQLMLQKNTIIHNSIICANYEEIYDPGQPIHKAVFLHLFICLIQKILDFFILECNFNQIAKSKYTLVPTGVAPEVCHYAPENYNGTEGGLWAPKELIQSLIGHYYPDEETLFQITLPIFAATVSKIIAQLGVIESEITLNNVWQVFT
;
A
#
# COMPACT_ATOMS: atom_id res chain seq x y z
N MET A 1 -31.99 41.07 11.94
CA MET A 1 -32.49 40.02 11.01
C MET A 1 -31.31 39.15 10.59
N LYS A 2 -31.13 37.95 11.17
CA LYS A 2 -29.99 37.06 10.85
C LYS A 2 -30.32 36.23 9.61
N LEU A 3 -29.52 36.36 8.56
CA LEU A 3 -29.62 35.53 7.35
C LEU A 3 -29.35 34.06 7.73
N LYS A 4 -30.41 33.24 7.67
CA LYS A 4 -30.31 31.79 7.83
C LYS A 4 -29.59 31.24 6.59
N LYS A 5 -28.29 30.91 6.70
CA LYS A 5 -27.56 30.17 5.67
C LYS A 5 -28.32 28.85 5.44
N ARG A 6 -29.06 28.77 4.32
CA ARG A 6 -29.95 27.64 3.96
C ARG A 6 -29.24 26.53 3.18
N HIS A 7 -27.93 26.58 3.04
CA HIS A 7 -27.16 25.55 2.35
C HIS A 7 -26.17 24.96 3.35
N ARG A 8 -26.58 23.87 4.02
CA ARG A 8 -25.60 22.92 4.54
C ARG A 8 -25.11 22.18 3.30
N PHE A 9 -23.88 22.42 2.87
CA PHE A 9 -23.23 21.53 1.92
C PHE A 9 -23.20 20.16 2.60
N THR A 10 -24.07 19.25 2.18
CA THR A 10 -23.99 17.85 2.59
C THR A 10 -22.74 17.31 1.93
N THR A 11 -21.73 16.98 2.74
CA THR A 11 -20.54 16.28 2.26
C THR A 11 -20.96 15.00 1.56
N SER A 12 -20.27 14.66 0.46
CA SER A 12 -20.45 13.38 -0.21
C SER A 12 -20.32 12.26 0.84
N GLN A 13 -21.41 11.54 1.10
CA GLN A 13 -21.38 10.40 2.04
C GLN A 13 -20.86 9.13 1.37
N HIS A 14 -20.80 9.11 0.05
CA HIS A 14 -20.48 7.91 -0.71
C HIS A 14 -19.02 7.49 -0.57
N ASN A 15 -18.11 8.45 -0.34
CA ASN A 15 -16.67 8.20 -0.34
C ASN A 15 -16.02 8.26 1.04
N GLN A 16 -16.79 8.46 2.11
CA GLN A 16 -16.25 8.74 3.44
C GLN A 16 -15.37 7.61 3.99
N ARG A 17 -15.72 6.34 3.74
CA ARG A 17 -14.90 5.21 4.20
C ARG A 17 -13.59 5.11 3.45
N ILE A 18 -13.62 5.33 2.15
CA ILE A 18 -12.42 5.35 1.30
C ILE A 18 -11.52 6.50 1.75
N GLU A 19 -12.07 7.70 1.95
CA GLU A 19 -11.33 8.86 2.45
C GLU A 19 -10.75 8.64 3.85
N GLN A 20 -11.48 7.97 4.74
CA GLN A 20 -10.96 7.61 6.07
C GLN A 20 -9.80 6.63 5.98
N LEU A 21 -9.89 5.61 5.12
CA LEU A 21 -8.83 4.63 4.90
C LEU A 21 -7.57 5.31 4.33
N TRP A 22 -7.74 6.13 3.28
CA TRP A 22 -6.65 6.93 2.71
C TRP A 22 -6.06 7.88 3.76
N GLY A 23 -6.90 8.54 4.56
CA GLY A 23 -6.45 9.41 5.64
C GLY A 23 -5.57 8.67 6.65
N GLN A 24 -5.95 7.44 7.05
CA GLN A 24 -5.14 6.61 7.95
C GLN A 24 -3.82 6.19 7.31
N LEU A 25 -3.84 5.74 6.05
CA LEU A 25 -2.61 5.39 5.32
C LEU A 25 -1.65 6.58 5.23
N MET A 26 -2.19 7.77 4.92
CA MET A 26 -1.41 8.99 4.80
C MET A 26 -0.80 9.42 6.14
N LEU A 27 -1.57 9.35 7.23
CA LEU A 27 -1.10 9.73 8.57
C LEU A 27 -0.09 8.73 9.15
N GLN A 28 -0.32 7.44 8.96
CA GLN A 28 0.48 6.40 9.63
C GLN A 28 1.72 6.01 8.83
N LYS A 29 1.60 5.84 7.51
CA LYS A 29 2.69 5.30 6.68
C LYS A 29 3.36 6.41 5.86
N ASN A 30 2.58 7.25 5.18
CA ASN A 30 3.16 8.29 4.32
C ASN A 30 3.96 9.34 5.10
N THR A 31 3.49 9.77 6.28
CA THR A 31 4.26 10.70 7.12
C THR A 31 5.63 10.15 7.51
N ILE A 32 5.73 8.85 7.85
CA ILE A 32 7.00 8.22 8.21
C ILE A 32 7.94 8.17 7.00
N ILE A 33 7.43 7.73 5.84
CA ILE A 33 8.21 7.66 4.59
C ILE A 33 8.69 9.06 4.20
N HIS A 34 7.80 10.04 4.18
CA HIS A 34 8.11 11.41 3.83
C HIS A 34 9.16 12.03 4.75
N ASN A 35 9.03 11.84 6.06
CA ASN A 35 10.02 12.32 7.02
C ASN A 35 11.38 11.64 6.80
N SER A 36 11.41 10.33 6.52
CA SER A 36 12.67 9.63 6.23
C SER A 36 13.39 10.18 4.99
N ILE A 37 12.64 10.52 3.94
CA ILE A 37 13.18 11.11 2.71
C ILE A 37 13.72 12.51 2.96
N ILE A 38 13.00 13.33 3.74
CA ILE A 38 13.46 14.67 4.11
C ILE A 38 14.75 14.60 4.92
N CYS A 39 14.83 13.70 5.91
CA CYS A 39 16.04 13.50 6.70
C CYS A 39 17.22 13.09 5.82
N ALA A 40 17.05 12.09 4.95
CA ALA A 40 18.11 11.64 4.05
C ALA A 40 18.59 12.72 3.07
N ASN A 41 17.70 13.61 2.64
CA ASN A 41 18.07 14.77 1.81
C ASN A 41 18.81 15.85 2.62
N TYR A 42 18.39 16.09 3.87
CA TYR A 42 19.06 17.06 4.75
C TYR A 42 20.46 16.59 5.18
N GLU A 43 20.63 15.29 5.38
CA GLU A 43 21.91 14.64 5.73
C GLU A 43 22.82 14.41 4.51
N GLU A 44 22.42 14.88 3.32
CA GLU A 44 23.15 14.72 2.05
C GLU A 44 23.40 13.25 1.64
N ILE A 45 22.67 12.30 2.22
CA ILE A 45 22.71 10.87 1.87
C ILE A 45 22.00 10.63 0.54
N TYR A 46 20.89 11.34 0.31
CA TYR A 46 20.11 11.25 -0.92
C TYR A 46 20.06 12.60 -1.64
N ASP A 47 20.37 12.59 -2.94
CA ASP A 47 20.32 13.77 -3.80
C ASP A 47 19.38 13.48 -4.99
N PRO A 48 18.20 14.11 -5.03
CA PRO A 48 17.26 13.92 -6.14
C PRO A 48 17.76 14.51 -7.47
N GLY A 49 18.78 15.37 -7.44
CA GLY A 49 19.44 15.92 -8.63
C GLY A 49 20.35 14.91 -9.32
N GLN A 50 20.81 13.88 -8.62
CA GLN A 50 21.69 12.85 -9.17
C GLN A 50 20.89 11.69 -9.80
N PRO A 51 21.09 11.38 -11.10
CA PRO A 51 20.35 10.32 -11.79
C PRO A 51 20.52 8.93 -11.17
N ILE A 52 21.72 8.63 -10.65
CA ILE A 52 22.03 7.33 -10.03
C ILE A 52 21.27 7.19 -8.70
N HIS A 53 21.33 8.21 -7.84
CA HIS A 53 20.59 8.23 -6.57
C HIS A 53 19.10 8.05 -6.82
N LYS A 54 18.54 8.75 -7.81
CA LYS A 54 17.14 8.61 -8.20
C LYS A 54 16.79 7.19 -8.70
N ALA A 55 17.66 6.57 -9.50
CA ALA A 55 17.42 5.24 -10.03
C ALA A 55 17.45 4.16 -8.94
N VAL A 56 18.45 4.21 -8.03
CA VAL A 56 18.53 3.33 -6.85
C VAL A 56 17.33 3.57 -5.94
N PHE A 57 16.97 4.82 -5.71
CA PHE A 57 15.80 5.20 -4.92
C PHE A 57 14.52 4.56 -5.47
N LEU A 58 14.23 4.74 -6.76
CA LEU A 58 13.02 4.15 -7.37
C LEU A 58 13.01 2.62 -7.25
N HIS A 59 14.15 1.97 -7.51
CA HIS A 59 14.25 0.51 -7.41
C HIS A 59 13.93 0.00 -6.01
N LEU A 60 14.52 0.62 -4.97
CA LEU A 60 14.36 0.17 -3.58
C LEU A 60 13.05 0.63 -2.94
N PHE A 61 12.67 1.89 -3.15
CA PHE A 61 11.50 2.46 -2.51
C PHE A 61 10.20 1.91 -3.09
N ILE A 62 10.13 1.56 -4.38
CA ILE A 62 8.89 0.97 -4.91
C ILE A 62 8.64 -0.41 -4.27
N CYS A 63 9.68 -1.26 -4.18
CA CYS A 63 9.59 -2.54 -3.48
C CYS A 63 9.25 -2.36 -1.99
N LEU A 64 9.86 -1.37 -1.33
CA LEU A 64 9.61 -1.06 0.08
C LEU A 64 8.18 -0.55 0.32
N ILE A 65 7.69 0.35 -0.53
CA ILE A 65 6.32 0.88 -0.47
C ILE A 65 5.32 -0.25 -0.66
N GLN A 66 5.56 -1.17 -1.60
CA GLN A 66 4.70 -2.34 -1.78
C GLN A 66 4.60 -3.17 -0.50
N LYS A 67 5.73 -3.51 0.14
CA LYS A 67 5.75 -4.22 1.44
C LYS A 67 4.97 -3.49 2.53
N ILE A 68 5.09 -2.16 2.60
CA ILE A 68 4.37 -1.34 3.57
C ILE A 68 2.86 -1.37 3.31
N LEU A 69 2.45 -1.32 2.04
CA LEU A 69 1.04 -1.40 1.64
C LEU A 69 0.47 -2.80 1.92
N ASP A 70 1.20 -3.86 1.61
CA ASP A 70 0.80 -5.23 1.90
C ASP A 70 0.60 -5.43 3.41
N PHE A 71 1.54 -4.93 4.22
CA PHE A 71 1.41 -4.96 5.67
C PHE A 71 0.22 -4.14 6.16
N PHE A 72 -0.01 -2.94 5.60
CA PHE A 72 -1.16 -2.12 5.96
C PHE A 72 -2.49 -2.80 5.61
N ILE A 73 -2.58 -3.51 4.48
CA ILE A 73 -3.77 -4.29 4.11
C ILE A 73 -4.01 -5.40 5.14
N LEU A 74 -2.96 -6.11 5.56
CA LEU A 74 -3.08 -7.12 6.61
C LEU A 74 -3.56 -6.51 7.93
N GLU A 75 -2.99 -5.38 8.36
CA GLU A 75 -3.47 -4.64 9.53
C GLU A 75 -4.97 -4.32 9.38
N CYS A 76 -5.41 -3.80 8.24
CA CYS A 76 -6.82 -3.49 8.01
C CYS A 76 -7.72 -4.73 8.08
N ASN A 77 -7.29 -5.86 7.51
CA ASN A 77 -8.10 -7.07 7.41
C ASN A 77 -8.20 -7.85 8.72
N PHE A 78 -7.16 -7.79 9.55
CA PHE A 78 -7.12 -8.49 10.84
C PHE A 78 -7.55 -7.63 12.03
N ASN A 79 -7.57 -6.30 11.88
CA ASN A 79 -8.06 -5.42 12.95
C ASN A 79 -9.58 -5.53 13.12
N GLN A 80 -10.00 -5.67 14.37
CA GLN A 80 -11.41 -5.76 14.72
C GLN A 80 -12.13 -4.44 14.42
N ILE A 81 -13.18 -4.48 13.60
CA ILE A 81 -14.03 -3.32 13.35
C ILE A 81 -14.98 -3.13 14.53
N ALA A 82 -15.24 -1.88 14.91
CA ALA A 82 -16.24 -1.54 15.92
C ALA A 82 -17.64 -2.08 15.56
N LYS A 83 -18.37 -2.55 16.57
CA LYS A 83 -19.75 -3.04 16.40
C LYS A 83 -20.69 -1.88 16.04
N SER A 84 -21.47 -2.06 14.98
CA SER A 84 -22.49 -1.10 14.53
C SER A 84 -23.87 -1.74 14.56
N LYS A 85 -24.87 -0.98 15.02
CA LYS A 85 -26.29 -1.39 15.00
C LYS A 85 -27.00 -0.98 13.70
N TYR A 86 -26.35 -0.17 12.87
CA TYR A 86 -26.96 0.48 11.70
C TYR A 86 -26.65 -0.23 10.39
N THR A 87 -25.99 -1.40 10.43
CA THR A 87 -25.54 -2.09 9.23
C THR A 87 -25.94 -3.56 9.30
N LEU A 88 -26.38 -4.09 8.16
CA LEU A 88 -26.77 -5.50 8.00
C LEU A 88 -25.56 -6.44 7.84
N VAL A 89 -24.37 -5.89 7.61
CA VAL A 89 -23.13 -6.67 7.50
C VAL A 89 -22.59 -7.00 8.89
N PRO A 90 -21.88 -8.13 9.05
CA PRO A 90 -21.17 -8.46 10.29
C PRO A 90 -20.26 -7.31 10.76
N THR A 91 -20.37 -6.93 12.04
CA THR A 91 -19.53 -5.91 12.69
C THR A 91 -19.15 -6.34 14.10
N GLY A 92 -18.08 -5.76 14.67
CA GLY A 92 -17.55 -6.20 15.96
C GLY A 92 -16.56 -7.36 15.84
N VAL A 93 -16.03 -7.62 14.66
CA VAL A 93 -15.13 -8.74 14.32
C VAL A 93 -14.20 -8.27 13.18
N ALA A 94 -13.05 -8.92 13.03
CA ALA A 94 -12.08 -8.63 11.98
C ALA A 94 -12.66 -8.95 10.59
N PRO A 95 -12.43 -8.11 9.57
CA PRO A 95 -12.87 -8.35 8.20
C PRO A 95 -12.55 -9.75 7.66
N GLU A 96 -11.34 -10.25 7.91
CA GLU A 96 -10.90 -11.56 7.45
C GLU A 96 -11.81 -12.68 7.98
N VAL A 97 -12.19 -12.60 9.26
CA VAL A 97 -13.05 -13.58 9.91
C VAL A 97 -14.47 -13.52 9.37
N CYS A 98 -14.99 -12.30 9.13
CA CYS A 98 -16.28 -12.12 8.47
C CYS A 98 -16.31 -12.67 7.05
N HIS A 99 -15.17 -12.60 6.35
CA HIS A 99 -15.05 -13.05 4.98
C HIS A 99 -15.16 -14.58 4.87
N TYR A 100 -14.43 -15.32 5.72
CA TYR A 100 -14.44 -16.79 5.67
C TYR A 100 -15.57 -17.46 6.46
N ALA A 101 -16.15 -16.78 7.45
CA ALA A 101 -17.19 -17.35 8.29
C ALA A 101 -18.34 -16.35 8.58
N PRO A 102 -19.03 -15.84 7.53
CA PRO A 102 -20.09 -14.85 7.70
C PRO A 102 -21.26 -15.39 8.54
N GLU A 103 -21.58 -16.68 8.42
CA GLU A 103 -22.70 -17.33 9.12
C GLU A 103 -22.56 -17.26 10.64
N ASN A 104 -21.33 -17.36 11.17
CA ASN A 104 -21.02 -17.26 12.60
C ASN A 104 -21.38 -15.88 13.19
N TYR A 105 -21.61 -14.88 12.33
CA TYR A 105 -21.89 -13.50 12.72
C TYR A 105 -23.21 -12.97 12.12
N ASN A 106 -24.15 -13.87 11.81
CA ASN A 106 -25.45 -13.55 11.20
C ASN A 106 -25.32 -12.81 9.86
N GLY A 107 -24.20 -12.98 9.16
CA GLY A 107 -23.97 -12.47 7.82
C GLY A 107 -24.31 -13.51 6.75
N THR A 108 -24.61 -13.02 5.56
CA THR A 108 -24.69 -13.85 4.34
C THR A 108 -23.46 -13.61 3.49
N GLU A 109 -22.97 -14.66 2.84
CA GLU A 109 -21.91 -14.54 1.86
C GLU A 109 -22.37 -13.69 0.65
N GLY A 110 -21.76 -12.52 0.50
CA GLY A 110 -22.05 -11.57 -0.58
C GLY A 110 -20.88 -11.37 -1.55
N GLY A 111 -19.89 -12.26 -1.51
CA GLY A 111 -18.73 -12.19 -2.40
C GLY A 111 -19.10 -12.46 -3.85
N LEU A 112 -18.55 -11.68 -4.78
CA LEU A 112 -18.58 -12.02 -6.19
C LEU A 112 -17.43 -13.01 -6.46
N TRP A 113 -17.77 -14.29 -6.55
CA TRP A 113 -16.82 -15.34 -6.87
C TRP A 113 -16.49 -15.31 -8.36
N ALA A 114 -15.27 -14.90 -8.68
CA ALA A 114 -14.71 -15.05 -10.01
C ALA A 114 -13.81 -16.30 -10.05
N PRO A 115 -14.03 -17.24 -10.98
CA PRO A 115 -13.16 -18.41 -11.14
C PRO A 115 -11.72 -17.96 -11.38
N LYS A 116 -10.75 -18.57 -10.67
CA LYS A 116 -9.34 -18.21 -10.79
C LYS A 116 -8.84 -18.43 -12.21
N GLU A 117 -9.34 -19.46 -12.88
CA GLU A 117 -9.03 -19.82 -14.25
C GLU A 117 -9.49 -18.73 -15.23
N LEU A 118 -10.65 -18.13 -14.99
CA LEU A 118 -11.16 -17.01 -15.79
C LEU A 118 -10.25 -15.79 -15.62
N ILE A 119 -9.90 -15.44 -14.37
CA ILE A 119 -9.00 -14.31 -14.10
C ILE A 119 -7.64 -14.53 -14.78
N GLN A 120 -7.04 -15.71 -14.62
CA GLN A 120 -5.77 -16.06 -15.27
C GLN A 120 -5.86 -16.00 -16.79
N SER A 121 -6.97 -16.47 -17.39
CA SER A 121 -7.17 -16.37 -18.84
C SER A 121 -7.27 -14.93 -19.32
N LEU A 122 -7.92 -14.04 -18.55
CA LEU A 122 -8.02 -12.62 -18.85
C LEU A 122 -6.66 -11.93 -18.71
N ILE A 123 -5.90 -12.26 -17.67
CA ILE A 123 -4.53 -11.75 -17.48
C ILE A 123 -3.66 -12.17 -18.66
N GLY A 124 -3.62 -13.45 -19.01
CA GLY A 124 -2.83 -13.94 -20.15
C GLY A 124 -3.27 -13.35 -21.50
N HIS A 125 -4.56 -13.00 -21.65
CA HIS A 125 -5.07 -12.39 -22.88
C HIS A 125 -4.72 -10.91 -23.01
N TYR A 126 -4.92 -10.12 -21.95
CA TYR A 126 -4.73 -8.66 -21.97
C TYR A 126 -3.31 -8.22 -21.60
N TYR A 127 -2.61 -9.03 -20.81
CA TYR A 127 -1.29 -8.77 -20.27
C TYR A 127 -0.38 -9.98 -20.49
N PRO A 128 -0.09 -10.35 -21.75
CA PRO A 128 0.70 -11.54 -22.07
C PRO A 128 2.15 -11.45 -21.57
N ASP A 129 2.63 -10.23 -21.30
CA ASP A 129 3.99 -9.95 -20.83
C ASP A 129 3.94 -9.22 -19.47
N GLU A 130 3.37 -9.91 -18.49
CA GLU A 130 3.16 -9.42 -17.13
C GLU A 130 4.48 -8.99 -16.46
N GLU A 131 5.55 -9.77 -16.64
CA GLU A 131 6.86 -9.45 -16.09
C GLU A 131 7.38 -8.11 -16.60
N THR A 132 7.19 -7.82 -17.89
CA THR A 132 7.60 -6.54 -18.46
C THR A 132 6.73 -5.38 -17.97
N LEU A 133 5.43 -5.62 -17.70
CA LEU A 133 4.54 -4.60 -17.14
C LEU A 133 5.00 -4.11 -15.76
N PHE A 134 5.52 -5.02 -14.94
CA PHE A 134 5.99 -4.73 -13.59
C PHE A 134 7.49 -4.43 -13.50
N GLN A 135 8.21 -4.36 -14.64
CA GLN A 135 9.60 -3.91 -14.66
C GLN A 135 9.68 -2.42 -14.34
N ILE A 136 10.05 -2.13 -13.09
CA ILE A 136 10.25 -0.77 -12.58
C ILE A 136 11.54 -0.15 -13.13
N THR A 137 12.56 -0.99 -13.36
CA THR A 137 13.89 -0.58 -13.81
C THR A 137 14.41 -1.52 -14.87
N LEU A 138 15.33 -1.03 -15.71
CA LEU A 138 16.03 -1.86 -16.69
C LEU A 138 16.64 -3.10 -16.01
N PRO A 139 16.50 -4.31 -16.58
CA PRO A 139 16.98 -5.55 -15.96
C PRO A 139 18.48 -5.53 -15.61
N ILE A 140 19.30 -4.90 -16.46
CA ILE A 140 20.75 -4.74 -16.23
C ILE A 140 21.02 -3.88 -14.98
N PHE A 141 20.22 -2.84 -14.77
CA PHE A 141 20.34 -1.97 -13.61
C PHE A 141 19.92 -2.71 -12.34
N ALA A 142 18.77 -3.39 -12.34
CA ALA A 142 18.32 -4.22 -11.23
C ALA A 142 19.38 -5.26 -10.82
N ALA A 143 19.93 -5.99 -11.79
CA ALA A 143 20.98 -6.98 -11.53
C ALA A 143 22.27 -6.36 -10.96
N THR A 144 22.58 -5.12 -11.33
CA THR A 144 23.76 -4.40 -10.80
C THR A 144 23.50 -3.93 -9.36
N VAL A 145 22.32 -3.39 -9.10
CA VAL A 145 21.91 -2.95 -7.76
C VAL A 145 21.85 -4.13 -6.78
N SER A 146 21.21 -5.24 -7.15
CA SER A 146 21.17 -6.45 -6.30
C SER A 146 22.57 -7.00 -6.00
N LYS A 147 23.51 -6.92 -6.96
CA LYS A 147 24.92 -7.31 -6.72
C LYS A 147 25.61 -6.39 -5.72
N ILE A 148 25.44 -5.08 -5.83
CA ILE A 148 26.02 -4.10 -4.90
C ILE A 148 25.43 -4.28 -3.50
N ILE A 149 24.12 -4.46 -3.41
CA ILE A 149 23.41 -4.72 -2.14
C ILE A 149 23.91 -5.99 -1.47
N ALA A 150 24.10 -7.06 -2.23
CA ALA A 150 24.69 -8.30 -1.72
C ALA A 150 26.13 -8.12 -1.23
N GLN A 151 26.93 -7.28 -1.91
CA GLN A 151 28.30 -6.94 -1.47
C GLN A 151 28.33 -6.10 -0.19
N LEU A 152 27.32 -5.24 0.00
CA LEU A 152 27.13 -4.47 1.24
C LEU A 152 26.62 -5.34 2.41
N GLY A 153 26.34 -6.64 2.17
CA GLY A 153 25.81 -7.56 3.17
C GLY A 153 24.35 -7.31 3.53
N VAL A 154 23.64 -6.52 2.72
CA VAL A 154 22.21 -6.25 2.92
C VAL A 154 21.40 -7.28 2.16
N ILE A 155 20.41 -7.88 2.82
CA ILE A 155 19.49 -8.82 2.19
C ILE A 155 18.31 -8.03 1.60
N GLU A 156 18.10 -8.11 0.28
CA GLU A 156 17.05 -7.36 -0.44
C GLU A 156 15.63 -7.61 0.12
N SER A 157 15.36 -8.83 0.61
CA SER A 157 14.09 -9.18 1.25
C SER A 157 13.89 -8.52 2.62
N GLU A 158 14.96 -8.08 3.29
CA GLU A 158 14.94 -7.49 4.64
C GLU A 158 15.14 -5.97 4.63
N ILE A 159 15.08 -5.33 3.46
CA ILE A 159 15.12 -3.88 3.37
C ILE A 159 13.86 -3.30 4.04
N THR A 160 14.11 -2.38 4.97
CA THR A 160 13.14 -1.62 5.76
C THR A 160 13.47 -0.13 5.68
N LEU A 161 12.56 0.74 6.12
CA LEU A 161 12.82 2.19 6.18
C LEU A 161 14.04 2.56 7.04
N ASN A 162 14.45 1.70 7.97
CA ASN A 162 15.58 1.97 8.87
C ASN A 162 16.95 1.67 8.23
N ASN A 163 17.02 0.73 7.28
CA ASN A 163 18.27 0.28 6.67
C ASN A 163 18.42 0.67 5.19
N VAL A 164 17.33 1.07 4.51
CA VAL A 164 17.35 1.39 3.07
C VAL A 164 18.38 2.47 2.71
N TRP A 165 18.61 3.40 3.63
CA TRP A 165 19.56 4.51 3.43
C TRP A 165 21.03 4.07 3.49
N GLN A 166 21.35 2.90 4.07
CA GLN A 166 22.72 2.35 4.10
C GLN A 166 23.23 1.97 2.71
N VAL A 167 22.33 1.82 1.72
CA VAL A 167 22.71 1.53 0.33
C VAL A 167 23.26 2.78 -0.38
N PHE A 168 23.02 3.97 0.18
CA PHE A 168 23.41 5.26 -0.42
C PHE A 168 24.72 5.85 0.16
N THR A 169 25.25 5.24 1.23
CA THR A 169 26.50 5.64 1.91
C THR A 169 27.68 4.80 1.47
#